data_AF-A0A2V7PQ52-F1
#
_entry.id   AF-A0A2V7PQ52-F1
#
_cell.length_a   1.000
_cell.length_b   1.000
_cell.length_c   1.000
_cell.angle_alpha   90.00
_cell.angle_beta   90.00
_cell.angle_gamma   90.00
#
_symmetry.space_group_name_H-M   'P 1'
#
loop_
_entity.id
_entity.type
_entity.pdbx_description
1 polymer ?
#
loop_
_entity_poly.entity_id
_entity_poly.type
_entity_poly.pdbx_seq_one_letter_code
_entity_poly.pdbx_strand_id
1 'polypeptide(L)' 'MRFALNGGVWLHRHKIDGEPMVHLVSSDKERLLALGRTLGFHARWLQYKPLKDLDTGVRVPAWHWDVWGEKLRLLDPK' A
#
# COMPACT_ATOMS: atom_id res chain seq x y z
N MET A 1 4.15 6.78 -7.27
CA MET A 1 5.15 5.67 -7.26
C MET A 1 6.56 6.09 -6.84
N ARG A 2 7.22 7.11 -7.43
CA ARG A 2 8.60 7.49 -7.03
C ARG A 2 8.78 7.83 -5.54
N PHE A 3 7.81 8.51 -4.93
CA PHE A 3 7.81 8.74 -3.48
C PHE A 3 7.83 7.43 -2.67
N ALA A 4 7.07 6.42 -3.12
CA ALA A 4 7.03 5.12 -2.46
C ALA A 4 8.34 4.34 -2.61
N LEU A 5 9.00 4.44 -3.78
CA LEU A 5 10.32 3.86 -4.03
C LEU A 5 11.42 4.42 -3.12
N ASN A 6 11.31 5.70 -2.75
CA ASN A 6 12.26 6.38 -1.87
C ASN A 6 11.92 6.19 -0.37
N GLY A 7 11.16 5.16 -0.01
CA GLY A 7 10.76 4.86 1.37
C GLY A 7 9.64 5.76 1.90
N GLY A 8 9.03 6.62 1.08
CA GLY A 8 7.77 7.27 1.43
C GLY A 8 6.61 6.28 1.43
N VAL A 9 5.48 6.64 2.05
CA VAL A 9 4.23 5.87 1.89
C VAL A 9 3.33 6.60 0.91
N TRP A 10 2.93 5.93 -0.16
CA TRP A 10 2.02 6.49 -1.15
C TRP A 10 0.64 5.86 -1.01
N LEU A 11 -0.35 6.69 -0.71
CA LEU A 11 -1.76 6.35 -0.68
C LEU A 11 -2.43 6.81 -1.96
N HIS A 12 -3.16 5.91 -2.61
CA HIS A 12 -3.96 6.18 -3.78
C HIS A 12 -5.36 5.61 -3.59
N ARG A 13 -6.40 6.36 -3.97
CA ARG A 13 -7.80 5.92 -3.90
C ARG A 13 -8.32 5.78 -5.33
N HIS A 14 -9.02 4.68 -5.61
CA HIS A 14 -9.60 4.42 -6.92
C HIS A 14 -10.95 3.72 -6.78
N LYS A 15 -11.68 3.55 -7.90
CA LYS A 15 -12.88 2.70 -7.95
C LYS A 15 -12.65 1.57 -8.93
N ILE A 16 -12.99 0.33 -8.55
CA ILE A 16 -12.97 -0.84 -9.44
C ILE A 16 -14.42 -1.25 -9.64
N ASP A 17 -14.93 -1.20 -10.88
CA ASP A 17 -16.33 -1.49 -11.20
C ASP A 17 -17.34 -0.70 -10.34
N GLY A 18 -17.00 0.56 -10.02
CA GLY A 18 -17.80 1.43 -9.15
C GLY A 18 -17.54 1.28 -7.64
N GLU A 19 -16.89 0.19 -7.22
CA GLU A 19 -16.57 -0.10 -5.82
C GLU A 19 -15.32 0.65 -5.35
N PRO A 20 -15.36 1.35 -4.20
CA PRO A 20 -14.19 2.04 -3.66
C PRO A 20 -13.05 1.08 -3.30
N MET A 21 -11.82 1.52 -3.61
CA MET A 21 -10.59 0.80 -3.34
C MET A 21 -9.50 1.77 -2.87
N VAL A 22 -8.68 1.34 -1.92
CA VAL A 22 -7.49 2.04 -1.46
C VAL A 22 -6.26 1.19 -1.72
N HIS A 23 -5.28 1.81 -2.37
CA HIS A 23 -3.95 1.28 -2.58
C HIS A 23 -2.97 2.02 -1.65
N LEU A 24 -2.23 1.29 -0.83
CA LEU A 24 -1.16 1.83 0.02
C LEU A 24 0.13 1.07 -0.25
N VAL A 25 1.22 1.79 -0.54
CA VAL A 25 2.49 1.17 -0.96
C VAL A 25 3.72 1.92 -0.45
N SER A 26 4.78 1.15 -0.14
CA SER A 26 6.13 1.66 0.14
C SER A 26 7.21 0.61 -0.17
N SER A 27 8.43 1.06 -0.45
CA SER A 27 9.65 0.24 -0.39
C SER A 27 10.22 0.13 1.03
N ASP A 28 9.66 0.83 2.01
CA ASP A 28 9.97 0.68 3.43
C ASP A 28 8.83 -0.09 4.11
N LYS A 29 9.07 -1.38 4.37
CA LYS A 29 8.09 -2.28 5.00
C LYS A 29 7.69 -1.80 6.39
N GLU A 30 8.66 -1.35 7.18
CA GLU A 30 8.43 -1.03 8.60
C GLU A 30 7.59 0.24 8.71
N ARG A 31 7.91 1.27 7.91
CA ARG A 31 7.13 2.49 7.83
C ARG A 31 5.72 2.24 7.31
N LEU A 32 5.56 1.39 6.30
CA LEU A 32 4.25 1.01 5.78
C LEU A 32 3.43 0.29 6.86
N LEU A 33 4.02 -0.66 7.58
CA LEU A 33 3.36 -1.35 8.69
C LEU A 33 2.99 -0.41 9.83
N ALA A 34 3.85 0.57 10.15
CA ALA A 34 3.57 1.57 11.17
C ALA A 34 2.35 2.42 10.81
N LEU A 35 2.31 2.99 9.60
CA LEU A 35 1.15 3.76 9.13
C LEU A 35 -0.10 2.88 8.98
N GLY A 36 0.07 1.65 8.51
CA GLY A 36 -1.04 0.72 8.37
C GLY A 36 -1.74 0.47 9.70
N ARG A 37 -0.99 0.28 10.80
CA ARG A 37 -1.56 0.13 12.13
C ARG A 37 -2.41 1.34 12.55
N THR A 38 -1.95 2.56 12.28
CA THR A 38 -2.71 3.77 12.64
C THR A 38 -3.96 3.96 11.78
N LEU A 39 -4.01 3.35 10.60
CA LEU A 39 -5.13 3.45 9.66
C LEU A 39 -6.03 2.19 9.67
N GLY A 40 -5.83 1.24 10.59
CA GLY A 40 -6.62 0.01 10.67
C GLY A 40 -6.27 -1.07 9.64
N PHE A 41 -5.19 -0.93 8.87
CA PHE A 41 -4.76 -1.94 7.91
C PHE A 41 -4.15 -3.15 8.62
N HIS A 42 -4.68 -4.33 8.33
CA HIS A 42 -4.14 -5.57 8.87
C HIS A 42 -2.94 -6.09 8.08
N ALA A 43 -1.86 -6.44 8.79
CA ALA A 43 -0.64 -7.03 8.23
C ALA A 43 -0.90 -8.32 7.41
N ARG A 44 -1.95 -9.10 7.75
CA ARG A 44 -2.33 -10.32 7.00
C ARG A 44 -2.77 -10.05 5.56
N TRP A 45 -3.12 -8.80 5.23
CA TRP A 45 -3.47 -8.40 3.86
C TRP A 45 -2.29 -7.84 3.08
N LEU A 46 -1.11 -7.72 3.70
CA LEU A 46 0.05 -7.11 3.08
C LEU A 46 0.62 -8.05 2.02
N GLN A 47 0.87 -7.51 0.84
CA GLN A 47 1.44 -8.24 -0.29
C GLN A 47 2.86 -7.77 -0.54
N TYR A 48 3.75 -8.70 -0.89
CA TYR A 48 5.06 -8.36 -1.45
C TYR A 48 4.96 -8.30 -2.97
N LYS A 49 5.28 -7.15 -3.55
CA LYS A 49 5.28 -6.95 -5.00
C LYS A 49 6.33 -5.90 -5.34
N PRO A 50 7.50 -6.29 -5.88
CA PRO A 50 8.55 -5.33 -6.20
C PRO A 50 8.07 -4.26 -7.17
N LEU A 51 8.47 -3.01 -6.92
CA LEU A 51 8.27 -1.91 -7.84
C LEU A 51 9.46 -1.82 -8.80
N LYS A 52 9.18 -1.52 -10.08
CA LYS A 52 10.24 -1.18 -11.03
C LYS A 52 10.64 0.27 -10.82
N ASP A 53 11.91 0.51 -10.54
CA ASP A 53 12.50 1.84 -10.56
C ASP A 53 12.52 2.35 -12.02
N LEU A 54 11.97 3.54 -12.24
CA LEU A 54 11.84 4.10 -13.59
C LEU A 54 13.15 4.72 -14.12
N ASP A 55 14.08 5.09 -13.25
CA ASP A 55 15.39 5.65 -13.66
C ASP A 55 16.37 4.52 -14.00
N THR A 56 16.40 3.46 -13.19
CA THR A 56 17.39 2.38 -13.31
C THR A 56 16.85 1.10 -13.93
N GLY A 57 15.52 0.94 -13.98
CA GLY A 57 14.87 -0.30 -14.43
C GLY A 57 14.94 -1.46 -13.44
N VAL A 58 15.69 -1.32 -12.33
CA VAL A 58 15.86 -2.34 -11.30
C VAL A 58 14.57 -2.51 -10.51
N ARG A 59 14.28 -3.74 -10.09
CA ARG A 59 13.15 -4.03 -9.20
C ARG A 59 13.57 -3.85 -7.75
N VAL A 60 12.89 -2.95 -7.05
CA VAL A 60 13.10 -2.65 -5.63
C VAL A 60 12.03 -3.38 -4.81
N PRO A 61 12.40 -4.04 -3.69
CA PRO A 61 11.44 -4.60 -2.75
C PRO A 61 10.37 -3.57 -2.38
N ALA A 62 9.11 -3.97 -2.45
CA ALA A 62 7.99 -3.12 -2.07
C ALA A 62 6.83 -3.95 -1.57
N TRP A 63 6.02 -3.31 -0.72
CA TRP A 63 4.87 -3.92 -0.08
C TRP A 63 3.63 -3.08 -0.30
N HIS A 64 2.52 -3.77 -0.45
CA HIS A 64 1.27 -3.17 -0.92
C HIS A 64 0.11 -3.67 -0.07
N TRP A 65 -0.85 -2.78 0.18
CA TRP A 65 -2.22 -3.13 0.49
C TRP A 65 -3.12 -2.65 -0.62
N ASP A 66 -3.82 -3.59 -1.23
CA ASP A 66 -4.97 -3.33 -2.09
C ASP A 66 -6.22 -3.75 -1.31
N VAL A 67 -6.99 -2.76 -0.84
CA VAL A 67 -8.18 -3.00 -0.01
C VAL A 67 -9.41 -2.40 -0.65
N TRP A 68 -10.43 -3.21 -0.81
CA TRP A 68 -11.76 -2.84 -1.31
C TRP A 68 -12.81 -3.74 -0.65
N GLY A 69 -14.08 -3.45 -0.90
CA GLY A 69 -15.19 -4.25 -0.37
C GLY A 69 -15.16 -4.38 1.15
N GLU A 70 -15.30 -5.60 1.66
CA GLU A 70 -15.34 -5.86 3.10
C GLU A 70 -14.06 -5.41 3.82
N LYS A 71 -12.87 -5.63 3.25
CA LYS A 71 -11.60 -5.20 3.87
C LYS A 71 -11.54 -3.69 4.06
N LEU A 72 -12.09 -2.93 3.12
CA LEU A 72 -12.15 -1.48 3.20
C LEU A 72 -13.14 -1.01 4.28
N ARG A 73 -14.28 -1.70 4.43
CA ARG A 73 -15.25 -1.43 5.51
C ARG A 73 -14.71 -1.77 6.90
N LEU A 74 -13.78 -2.72 6.98
CA LEU A 74 -13.12 -3.14 8.22
C LEU A 74 -11.91 -2.27 8.60
N LEU A 75 -11.62 -1.20 7.83
CA LEU A 75 -10.60 -0.22 8.24
C LEU A 75 -11.16 0.66 9.37
N ASP A 76 -11.18 0.13 10.58
CA ASP A 76 -11.46 0.91 11.78
C ASP A 76 -10.14 1.39 12.39
N PRO A 77 -9.93 2.72 12.51
CA PRO A 77 -8.89 3.24 13.37
C PRO A 77 -9.28 2.90 14.81
N LYS A 78 -8.47 2.06 15.48
CA LYS A 78 -8.54 1.90 16.94
C LYS A 78 -7.94 3.11 17.64
#